data_AF-A0A3D8P6E0-F1
#
_entry.id   AF-A0A3D8P6E0-F1
#
_cell.length_a   1.000
_cell.length_b   1.000
_cell.length_c   1.000
_cell.angle_alpha   90.00
_cell.angle_beta   90.00
_cell.angle_gamma   90.00
#
_symmetry.space_group_name_H-M   'P 1'
#
loop_
_entity.id
_entity.type
_entity.pdbx_description
1 polymer ?
#
loop_
_entity_poly.entity_id
_entity_poly.type
_entity_poly.pdbx_seq_one_letter_code
_entity_poly.pdbx_strand_id
1 'polypeptide(L)'
;MGRQGACLPVSGMTERYGPEGFTEKAKKLLWPYRTYERNEYMRFRGVPRKLMLEIARMLPPGQMEDSQNNSPTFGELLAEELAVCYGGYVIGPPREDERVTLDEVFFPATTEGYRRALEVAARYGPDEVDVLEDQKLIRLWWD
;
A
#
# COMPACT_ATOMS: atom_id res chain seq x y z
N MET A 1 -13.49 -12.20 53.35
CA MET A 1 -13.75 -10.80 52.96
C MET A 1 -12.44 -10.22 52.48
N GLY A 2 -12.09 -10.26 51.20
CA GLY A 2 -12.75 -9.59 50.09
C GLY A 2 -11.64 -8.81 49.36
N ARG A 3 -10.75 -9.51 48.65
CA ARG A 3 -9.75 -8.86 47.79
C ARG A 3 -10.51 -8.27 46.61
N GLN A 4 -10.74 -6.96 46.62
CA GLN A 4 -11.14 -6.22 45.44
C GLN A 4 -9.98 -6.30 44.45
N GLY A 5 -10.07 -7.25 43.53
CA GLY A 5 -9.29 -7.22 42.31
C GLY A 5 -9.77 -6.00 41.54
N ALA A 6 -8.99 -4.93 41.58
CA ALA A 6 -9.12 -3.87 40.60
C ALA A 6 -8.93 -4.54 39.23
N CYS A 7 -9.99 -4.60 38.43
CA CYS A 7 -9.85 -4.76 36.98
C CYS A 7 -9.06 -3.54 36.51
N LEU A 8 -7.74 -3.69 36.46
CA LEU A 8 -6.92 -2.84 35.61
C LEU A 8 -7.51 -2.98 34.20
N PRO A 9 -7.78 -1.87 33.49
CA PRO A 9 -8.12 -1.98 32.08
C PRO A 9 -7.00 -2.77 31.41
N VAL A 10 -7.34 -3.84 30.70
CA VAL A 10 -6.40 -4.51 29.81
C VAL A 10 -6.03 -3.49 28.75
N SER A 11 -4.96 -2.74 28.99
CA SER A 11 -4.23 -2.05 27.96
C SER A 11 -3.58 -3.15 27.11
N GLY A 12 -4.15 -3.40 25.95
CA GLY A 12 -3.70 -4.42 25.00
C GLY A 12 -4.84 -4.65 24.02
N MET A 13 -4.75 -4.23 22.76
CA MET A 13 -3.62 -4.42 21.86
C MET A 13 -3.31 -3.10 21.15
N THR A 14 -2.03 -2.73 21.10
CA THR A 14 -1.53 -1.71 20.20
C THR A 14 -1.69 -2.24 18.78
N GLU A 15 -2.76 -1.81 18.14
CA GLU A 15 -2.95 -2.02 16.71
C GLU A 15 -1.72 -1.47 15.97
N ARG A 16 -1.12 -2.33 15.13
CA ARG A 16 0.29 -2.20 14.72
C ARG A 16 0.65 -0.81 14.18
N TYR A 17 -0.27 -0.16 13.49
CA TYR A 17 -0.06 1.17 12.90
C TYR A 17 -1.04 2.24 13.37
N GLY A 18 -2.28 1.89 13.72
CA GLY A 18 -3.34 2.84 14.07
C GLY A 18 -4.62 2.12 14.48
N PRO A 19 -5.67 2.85 14.90
CA PRO A 19 -6.88 2.30 15.52
C PRO A 19 -7.80 1.50 14.58
N GLU A 20 -8.71 0.70 15.13
CA GLU A 20 -9.33 -0.38 14.36
C GLU A 20 -10.24 0.24 13.29
N GLY A 21 -10.15 -0.30 12.09
CA GLY A 21 -10.84 0.20 10.92
C GLY A 21 -10.21 1.47 10.33
N PHE A 22 -8.99 1.87 10.69
CA PHE A 22 -8.36 3.05 10.07
C PHE A 22 -8.25 2.89 8.54
N THR A 23 -8.19 1.67 8.03
CA THR A 23 -8.12 1.38 6.59
C THR A 23 -9.46 1.52 5.86
N GLU A 24 -10.59 1.54 6.56
CA GLU A 24 -11.93 1.55 5.98
C GLU A 24 -12.16 2.72 5.02
N LYS A 25 -11.67 3.91 5.39
CA LYS A 25 -11.78 5.10 4.53
C LYS A 25 -10.95 4.96 3.26
N ALA A 26 -9.73 4.43 3.36
CA ALA A 26 -8.89 4.16 2.20
C ALA A 26 -9.51 3.08 1.31
N LYS A 27 -10.02 1.99 1.90
CA LYS A 27 -10.74 0.91 1.20
C LYS A 27 -11.91 1.46 0.37
N LYS A 28 -12.72 2.36 0.92
CA LYS A 28 -13.83 3.01 0.19
C LYS A 28 -13.36 3.83 -1.02
N LEU A 29 -12.26 4.57 -0.88
CA LEU A 29 -11.67 5.34 -1.99
C LEU A 29 -11.05 4.43 -3.07
N LEU A 30 -10.50 3.29 -2.67
CA LEU A 30 -9.85 2.32 -3.53
C LEU A 30 -10.83 1.35 -4.21
N TRP A 31 -12.06 1.25 -3.72
CA TRP A 31 -13.09 0.33 -4.21
C TRP A 31 -13.32 0.35 -5.73
N PRO A 32 -13.32 1.51 -6.43
CA PRO A 32 -13.46 1.56 -7.88
C PRO A 32 -12.28 0.91 -8.64
N TYR A 33 -11.13 0.75 -7.99
CA TYR A 33 -9.90 0.20 -8.53
C TYR A 33 -9.64 -1.25 -8.11
N ARG A 34 -10.61 -1.88 -7.40
CA ARG A 34 -10.45 -3.24 -6.91
C ARG A 34 -10.33 -4.23 -8.08
N THR A 35 -9.43 -5.19 -7.95
CA THR A 35 -9.27 -6.30 -8.90
C THR A 35 -9.66 -7.63 -8.27
N TYR A 36 -9.52 -7.74 -6.94
CA TYR A 36 -9.88 -8.93 -6.18
C TYR A 36 -10.20 -8.56 -4.74
N GLU A 37 -11.12 -9.28 -4.11
CA GLU A 37 -11.40 -9.17 -2.68
C GLU A 37 -11.74 -10.54 -2.11
N ARG A 38 -11.17 -10.85 -0.94
CA ARG A 38 -11.55 -12.01 -0.14
C ARG A 38 -11.30 -11.71 1.34
N ASN A 39 -12.35 -11.85 2.13
CA ASN A 39 -12.33 -11.59 3.56
C ASN A 39 -11.79 -10.16 3.86
N GLU A 40 -10.76 -10.04 4.69
CA GLU A 40 -10.05 -8.82 5.07
C GLU A 40 -9.15 -8.23 3.96
N TYR A 41 -8.87 -9.00 2.91
CA TYR A 41 -7.91 -8.64 1.86
C TYR A 41 -8.63 -8.08 0.63
N MET A 42 -8.17 -6.92 0.12
CA MET A 42 -8.62 -6.34 -1.14
C MET A 42 -7.43 -5.87 -2.00
N ARG A 43 -7.26 -6.46 -3.19
CA ARG A 43 -6.29 -6.02 -4.20
C ARG A 43 -6.87 -4.86 -5.01
N PHE A 44 -6.04 -3.87 -5.32
CA PHE A 44 -6.37 -2.78 -6.23
C PHE A 44 -5.24 -2.57 -7.26
N ARG A 45 -5.58 -1.99 -8.42
CA ARG A 45 -4.60 -1.64 -9.46
C ARG A 45 -5.05 -0.40 -10.23
N GLY A 46 -4.07 0.36 -10.71
CA GLY A 46 -4.32 1.51 -11.59
C GLY A 46 -4.80 2.75 -10.85
N VAL A 47 -4.49 2.89 -9.56
CA VAL A 47 -4.89 4.04 -8.75
C VAL A 47 -4.02 5.25 -9.14
N PRO A 48 -4.59 6.37 -9.61
CA PRO A 48 -3.82 7.53 -10.01
C PRO A 48 -3.02 8.12 -8.86
N ARG A 49 -1.82 8.64 -9.15
CA ARG A 49 -0.93 9.25 -8.14
C ARG A 49 -1.61 10.28 -7.26
N LYS A 50 -2.47 11.13 -7.83
CA LYS A 50 -3.21 12.15 -7.07
C LYS A 50 -4.04 11.53 -5.95
N LEU A 51 -4.79 10.46 -6.25
CA LEU A 51 -5.63 9.78 -5.26
C LEU A 51 -4.75 9.04 -4.23
N MET A 52 -3.64 8.44 -4.65
CA MET A 52 -2.74 7.76 -3.72
C MET A 52 -2.08 8.74 -2.73
N LEU A 53 -1.71 9.94 -3.17
CA LEU A 53 -1.24 11.01 -2.29
C LEU A 53 -2.32 11.48 -1.29
N GLU A 54 -3.59 11.49 -1.70
CA GLU A 54 -4.70 11.81 -0.80
C GLU A 54 -4.90 10.70 0.24
N ILE A 55 -4.79 9.43 -0.17
CA ILE A 55 -4.84 8.27 0.73
C ILE A 55 -3.72 8.34 1.75
N ALA A 56 -2.48 8.57 1.31
CA ALA A 56 -1.29 8.65 2.16
C ALA A 56 -1.43 9.62 3.34
N ARG A 57 -2.12 10.76 3.14
CA ARG A 57 -2.35 11.75 4.21
C ARG A 57 -3.26 11.26 5.33
N MET A 58 -3.99 10.17 5.11
CA MET A 58 -4.91 9.57 6.09
C MET A 58 -4.31 8.33 6.76
N LEU A 59 -3.20 7.81 6.23
CA LEU A 59 -2.55 6.61 6.72
C LEU A 59 -1.68 6.95 7.94
N PRO A 60 -1.66 6.11 8.98
CA PRO A 60 -0.74 6.28 10.08
C PRO A 60 0.72 6.27 9.60
N PRO A 61 1.59 7.17 10.13
CA PRO A 61 2.98 7.29 9.68
C PRO A 61 3.76 5.97 9.75
N GLY A 62 3.50 5.14 10.75
CA GLY A 62 4.21 3.88 10.96
C GLY A 62 4.10 2.89 9.80
N GLN A 63 3.01 2.88 9.03
CA GLN A 63 2.90 1.98 7.87
C GLN A 63 3.68 2.52 6.66
N MET A 64 3.92 3.83 6.61
CA MET A 64 4.55 4.48 5.45
C MET A 64 6.01 4.05 5.30
N GLU A 65 6.64 3.70 6.41
CA GLU A 65 8.05 3.30 6.55
C GLU A 65 8.21 1.77 6.63
N ASP A 66 7.11 1.02 6.65
CA ASP A 66 7.15 -0.44 6.73
C ASP A 66 7.21 -1.06 5.33
N SER A 67 8.19 -1.93 5.14
CA SER A 67 8.34 -2.73 3.93
C SER A 67 7.54 -4.02 4.08
N GLN A 68 6.71 -4.33 3.08
CA GLN A 68 5.88 -5.54 3.08
C GLN A 68 6.37 -6.49 2.00
N ASN A 69 6.61 -7.74 2.35
CA ASN A 69 7.11 -8.76 1.43
C ASN A 69 8.36 -8.35 0.61
N ASN A 70 9.30 -7.65 1.23
CA ASN A 70 10.48 -7.07 0.57
C ASN A 70 10.18 -6.04 -0.53
N SER A 71 8.95 -5.55 -0.66
CA SER A 71 8.65 -4.38 -1.49
C SER A 71 9.31 -3.14 -0.90
N PRO A 72 9.61 -2.11 -1.72
CA PRO A 72 9.96 -0.80 -1.18
C PRO A 72 8.82 -0.29 -0.28
N THR A 73 9.15 0.53 0.70
CA THR A 73 8.14 1.08 1.61
C THR A 73 7.08 1.85 0.83
N PHE A 74 5.87 1.96 1.39
CA PHE A 74 4.80 2.75 0.78
C PHE A 74 5.28 4.18 0.46
N GLY A 75 6.04 4.79 1.38
CA GLY A 75 6.64 6.11 1.21
C GLY A 75 7.64 6.18 0.06
N GLU A 76 8.52 5.18 -0.09
CA GLU A 76 9.49 5.12 -1.18
C GLU A 76 8.83 5.00 -2.55
N LEU A 77 7.83 4.13 -2.70
CA LEU A 77 7.10 4.02 -3.98
C LEU A 77 6.33 5.30 -4.30
N LEU A 78 5.68 5.93 -3.31
CA LEU A 78 4.93 7.16 -3.53
C LEU A 78 5.82 8.38 -3.86
N ALA A 79 7.09 8.34 -3.44
CA ALA A 79 8.09 9.35 -3.75
C ALA A 79 8.54 9.31 -5.22
N GLU A 80 8.22 8.26 -5.98
CA GLU A 80 8.53 8.18 -7.40
C GLU A 80 7.69 9.18 -8.21
N GLU A 81 8.27 10.33 -8.54
CA GLU A 81 7.55 11.46 -9.17
C GLU A 81 7.05 11.16 -10.58
N LEU A 82 7.74 10.28 -11.31
CA LEU A 82 7.36 9.85 -12.66
C LEU A 82 6.31 8.72 -12.66
N ALA A 83 5.95 8.18 -11.50
CA ALA A 83 4.91 7.17 -11.40
C ALA A 83 3.54 7.79 -11.70
N VAL A 84 2.76 7.16 -12.58
CA VAL A 84 1.44 7.66 -13.01
C VAL A 84 0.29 6.99 -12.28
N CYS A 85 0.44 5.71 -11.93
CA CYS A 85 -0.50 4.99 -11.09
C CYS A 85 0.19 3.90 -10.27
N TYR A 86 -0.57 3.31 -9.35
CA TYR A 86 -0.10 2.33 -8.38
C TYR A 86 -1.05 1.15 -8.27
N GLY A 87 -0.52 0.02 -7.83
CA GLY A 87 -1.27 -1.15 -7.41
C GLY A 87 -0.75 -1.66 -6.06
N GLY A 88 -1.55 -2.51 -5.44
CA GLY A 88 -1.32 -2.92 -4.07
C GLY A 88 -2.52 -3.61 -3.46
N TYR A 89 -2.54 -3.67 -2.14
CA TYR A 89 -3.63 -4.27 -1.38
C TYR A 89 -3.96 -3.53 -0.10
N VAL A 90 -5.18 -3.74 0.38
CA VAL A 90 -5.65 -3.33 1.70
C VAL A 90 -5.87 -4.57 2.54
N ILE A 91 -5.38 -4.54 3.77
CA ILE A 91 -5.78 -5.45 4.85
C ILE A 91 -6.66 -4.66 5.81
N GLY A 92 -7.92 -5.08 5.93
CA GLY A 92 -8.91 -4.46 6.82
C GLY A 92 -9.13 -5.22 8.13
N PRO A 93 -10.08 -4.75 8.95
CA PRO A 93 -10.46 -5.42 10.19
C PRO A 93 -10.99 -6.85 9.92
N PRO A 94 -10.87 -7.78 10.90
CA PRO A 94 -10.44 -7.60 12.29
C PRO A 94 -8.92 -7.86 12.49
N ARG A 95 -8.10 -7.65 11.46
CA ARG A 95 -6.65 -7.89 11.55
C ARG A 95 -5.97 -6.84 12.42
N GLU A 96 -5.11 -7.25 13.33
CA GLU A 96 -4.31 -6.31 14.16
C GLU A 96 -3.26 -5.51 13.35
N ASP A 97 -2.95 -5.96 12.14
CA ASP A 97 -1.99 -5.38 11.20
C ASP A 97 -2.67 -4.77 9.97
N GLU A 98 -3.85 -4.18 10.15
CA GLU A 98 -4.50 -3.38 9.10
C GLU A 98 -3.50 -2.47 8.41
N ARG A 99 -3.54 -2.42 7.07
CA ARG A 99 -2.60 -1.60 6.28
C ARG A 99 -3.09 -1.40 4.87
N VAL A 100 -2.52 -0.41 4.21
CA VAL A 100 -2.57 -0.23 2.76
C VAL A 100 -1.14 -0.36 2.26
N THR A 101 -0.89 -1.37 1.43
CA THR A 101 0.43 -1.65 0.87
C THR A 101 0.46 -1.24 -0.60
N LEU A 102 1.56 -0.64 -1.04
CA LEU A 102 1.91 -0.54 -2.45
C LEU A 102 2.92 -1.63 -2.76
N ASP A 103 2.65 -2.36 -3.83
CA ASP A 103 3.53 -3.40 -4.34
C ASP A 103 3.60 -3.38 -5.87
N GLU A 104 2.91 -2.43 -6.52
CA GLU A 104 3.05 -2.16 -7.94
C GLU A 104 3.19 -0.66 -8.18
N VAL A 105 4.13 -0.30 -9.06
CA VAL A 105 4.29 1.08 -9.54
C VAL A 105 4.32 1.08 -11.07
N PHE A 106 3.66 2.07 -11.66
CA PHE A 106 3.53 2.19 -13.10
C PHE A 106 4.17 3.49 -13.58
N PHE A 107 5.08 3.38 -14.55
CA PHE A 107 5.72 4.51 -15.24
C PHE A 107 5.15 4.68 -16.64
N PRO A 108 5.15 5.89 -17.22
CA PRO A 108 4.77 6.08 -18.61
C PRO A 108 5.79 5.41 -19.55
N ALA A 109 5.35 4.80 -20.64
CA ALA A 109 6.23 4.21 -21.66
C ALA A 109 6.85 5.29 -22.57
N THR A 110 7.47 6.29 -21.97
CA THR A 110 8.33 7.30 -22.61
C THR A 110 9.79 6.95 -22.34
N THR A 111 10.73 7.52 -23.11
CA THR A 111 12.16 7.32 -22.86
C THR A 111 12.56 7.61 -21.41
N GLU A 112 12.00 8.66 -20.83
CA GLU A 112 12.26 9.03 -19.43
C GLU A 112 11.64 8.03 -18.45
N GLY A 113 10.42 7.58 -18.70
CA GLY A 113 9.77 6.56 -17.86
C GLY A 113 10.47 5.20 -17.94
N TYR A 114 10.96 4.78 -19.11
CA TYR A 114 11.81 3.60 -19.25
C TYR A 114 13.10 3.73 -18.43
N ARG A 115 13.80 4.85 -18.57
CA ARG A 115 15.03 5.11 -17.81
C ARG A 115 14.75 5.03 -16.31
N ARG A 116 13.67 5.66 -15.86
CA ARG A 116 13.32 5.66 -14.43
C ARG A 116 12.91 4.28 -13.94
N ALA A 117 12.09 3.55 -14.68
CA ALA A 117 11.70 2.19 -14.33
C ALA A 117 12.93 1.27 -14.17
N LEU A 118 13.92 1.39 -15.06
CA LEU A 118 15.18 0.64 -14.94
C LEU A 118 15.99 1.02 -13.71
N GLU A 119 16.06 2.31 -13.35
CA GLU A 119 16.74 2.77 -12.13
C GLU A 119 16.07 2.22 -10.87
N VAL A 120 14.75 2.28 -10.81
CA VAL A 120 13.95 1.76 -9.69
C VAL A 120 14.10 0.25 -9.61
N ALA A 121 14.04 -0.45 -10.75
CA ALA A 121 14.24 -1.90 -10.80
C ALA A 121 15.64 -2.30 -10.32
N ALA A 122 16.69 -1.59 -10.75
CA ALA A 122 18.06 -1.84 -10.31
C ALA A 122 18.26 -1.58 -8.81
N ARG A 123 17.51 -0.62 -8.25
CA ARG A 123 17.60 -0.25 -6.83
C ARG A 123 16.88 -1.23 -5.92
N TYR A 124 15.71 -1.72 -6.32
CA TYR A 124 14.78 -2.42 -5.43
C TYR A 124 14.47 -3.86 -5.84
N GLY A 125 14.94 -4.32 -7.00
CA GLY A 125 14.81 -5.71 -7.44
C GLY A 125 13.37 -6.23 -7.46
N PRO A 126 12.47 -5.70 -8.31
CA PRO A 126 11.12 -6.22 -8.48
C PRO A 126 11.14 -7.66 -8.98
N ASP A 127 10.11 -8.41 -8.58
CA ASP A 127 9.89 -9.78 -9.03
C ASP A 127 9.48 -9.83 -10.51
N GLU A 128 8.72 -8.82 -10.96
CA GLU A 128 8.30 -8.69 -12.36
C GLU A 128 8.46 -7.27 -12.90
N VAL A 129 8.80 -7.20 -14.19
CA VAL A 129 8.84 -5.98 -14.99
C VAL A 129 8.07 -6.23 -16.28
N ASP A 130 6.97 -5.51 -16.48
CA ASP A 130 6.15 -5.63 -17.70
C ASP A 130 6.06 -4.34 -18.47
N VAL A 131 5.95 -4.46 -19.79
CA VAL A 131 5.54 -3.37 -20.65
C VAL A 131 4.10 -3.62 -21.07
N LEU A 132 3.19 -2.77 -20.61
CA LEU A 132 1.78 -2.79 -20.99
C LEU A 132 1.61 -1.91 -22.22
N GLU A 133 1.88 -2.48 -23.40
CA GLU A 133 1.94 -1.74 -24.68
C GLU A 133 0.64 -0.99 -25.00
N ASP A 134 -0.52 -1.64 -24.81
CA ASP A 134 -1.84 -1.06 -25.06
C ASP A 134 -2.12 0.18 -24.19
N GLN A 135 -1.56 0.20 -22.98
CA GLN A 135 -1.73 1.28 -22.01
C GLN A 135 -0.56 2.27 -22.05
N LYS A 136 0.51 1.96 -22.79
CA LYS A 136 1.78 2.69 -22.80
C LYS A 136 2.33 2.88 -21.38
N LEU A 137 2.37 1.79 -20.60
CA LEU A 137 2.89 1.78 -19.24
C LEU A 137 3.99 0.74 -19.06
N ILE A 138 4.84 0.96 -18.05
CA ILE A 138 5.80 -0.01 -17.55
C ILE A 138 5.42 -0.31 -16.11
N ARG A 139 5.14 -1.58 -15.80
CA ARG A 139 4.81 -2.05 -14.45
C ARG A 139 6.06 -2.63 -13.82
N LEU A 140 6.36 -2.21 -12.60
CA LEU A 140 7.23 -2.96 -11.68
C LEU A 140 6.34 -3.54 -10.58
N TRP A 141 6.55 -4.81 -10.22
CA TRP A 141 5.76 -5.51 -9.20
C TRP A 141 6.65 -6.28 -8.21
N TRP A 142 6.22 -6.30 -6.95
CA TRP A 142 6.77 -7.08 -5.84
C TRP A 142 5.63 -7.93 -5.23
N ASP A 143 5.90 -9.19 -4.87
CA ASP A 143 4.89 -10.13 -4.30
C ASP A 143 4.84 -10.10 -2.77
#